data_AF-A0A0R3TP42-F1
#
_entry.id   AF-A0A0R3TP42-F1
#
_cell.length_a   1.000
_cell.length_b   1.000
_cell.length_c   1.000
_cell.angle_alpha   90.00
_cell.angle_beta   90.00
_cell.angle_gamma   90.00
#
_symmetry.space_group_name_H-M   'P 1'
#
loop_
_entity.id
_entity.type
_entity.pdbx_description
1 polymer ?
#
loop_
_entity_poly.entity_id
_entity_poly.type
_entity_poly.pdbx_seq_one_letter_code
_entity_poly.pdbx_strand_id
1 'polypeptide(L)'
;MISRGKTKHYRVFCSKHLEELKRKRDALGNTADKTGRTEYVQPWRRQSAVLKQAILQTNRTPFDKSISNINYQSDSQRTFKFLRNLQNNRERPKKEPIGLNSKSPTTDSKIANWFARFYSHKQKKNTYEVLFPQAKEKPFC
;
A
#
# COMPACT_ATOMS: atom_id res chain seq x y z
N MET A 1 18.41 4.77 37.55
CA MET A 1 19.43 3.99 36.81
C MET A 1 18.78 3.49 35.51
N ILE A 2 19.03 4.15 34.38
CA ILE A 2 18.39 3.82 33.09
C ILE A 2 19.25 2.78 32.39
N SER A 3 18.73 1.56 32.21
CA SER A 3 19.42 0.50 31.47
C SER A 3 19.48 0.86 29.98
N ARG A 4 20.66 1.23 29.48
CA ARG A 4 20.90 1.43 28.05
C ARG A 4 20.79 0.07 27.34
N GLY A 5 19.66 -0.16 26.66
CA GLY A 5 19.42 -1.38 25.88
C GLY A 5 20.47 -1.53 24.76
N LYS A 6 21.00 -2.74 24.57
CA LYS A 6 22.00 -3.02 23.52
C LYS A 6 21.35 -2.80 22.14
N THR A 7 21.93 -1.90 21.34
CA THR A 7 21.54 -1.71 19.94
C THR A 7 21.86 -3.00 19.17
N LYS A 8 20.82 -3.75 18.79
CA LYS A 8 21.00 -4.93 17.94
C LYS A 8 21.12 -4.48 16.50
N HIS A 9 22.28 -4.73 15.89
CA HIS A 9 22.45 -4.60 14.45
C HIS A 9 21.78 -5.79 13.76
N TYR A 10 20.52 -5.62 13.38
CA TYR A 10 19.82 -6.60 12.56
C TYR A 10 20.43 -6.60 11.16
N ARG A 11 21.02 -7.73 10.78
CA ARG A 11 21.41 -7.96 9.38
C ARG A 11 20.14 -7.98 8.54
N VAL A 12 20.08 -7.16 7.50
CA VAL A 12 18.96 -7.15 6.55
C VAL A 12 18.86 -8.55 5.97
N PHE A 13 17.77 -9.26 6.28
CA PHE A 13 17.58 -10.65 5.90
C PHE A 13 17.15 -10.72 4.44
N CYS A 14 18.09 -10.47 3.52
CA CYS A 14 17.91 -10.79 2.11
C CYS A 14 18.40 -12.22 1.88
N SER A 15 17.49 -13.12 1.52
CA SER A 15 17.88 -14.44 1.04
C SER A 15 18.63 -14.29 -0.29
N LYS A 16 19.54 -15.22 -0.61
CA LYS A 16 20.25 -15.25 -1.91
C LYS A 16 19.26 -15.17 -3.08
N HIS A 17 18.14 -15.87 -2.97
CA HIS A 17 17.04 -15.83 -3.94
C HIS A 17 16.48 -14.43 -4.16
N LEU A 18 16.26 -13.67 -3.08
CA LEU A 18 15.73 -12.31 -3.17
C LEU A 18 16.74 -11.35 -3.81
N GLU A 19 18.03 -11.51 -3.53
CA GLU A 19 19.09 -10.75 -4.20
C GLU A 19 19.12 -11.02 -5.71
N GLU A 20 19.00 -12.28 -6.13
CA GLU A 20 18.96 -12.63 -7.55
C GLU A 20 17.77 -12.00 -8.27
N LEU A 21 16.57 -12.05 -7.68
CA LEU A 21 15.39 -11.38 -8.21
C LEU A 21 15.60 -9.86 -8.29
N LYS A 22 16.21 -9.27 -7.26
CA LYS A 22 16.52 -7.85 -7.22
C LYS A 22 17.47 -7.46 -8.36
N ARG A 23 18.54 -8.23 -8.58
CA ARG A 23 19.53 -8.02 -9.65
C ARG A 23 18.89 -8.16 -11.04
N LYS A 24 18.06 -9.18 -11.27
CA LYS A 24 17.36 -9.37 -12.56
C LYS A 24 16.42 -8.19 -12.87
N ARG A 25 15.68 -7.71 -11.86
CA ARG A 25 14.82 -6.53 -12.00
C ARG A 25 15.64 -5.25 -12.22
N ASP A 26 16.77 -5.05 -11.54
CA ASP A 26 17.67 -3.90 -11.78
C ASP A 26 18.24 -3.92 -13.19
N ALA A 27 18.73 -5.07 -13.67
CA ALA A 27 19.29 -5.20 -15.02
C ALA A 27 18.27 -4.81 -16.11
N LEU A 28 17.02 -5.26 -15.95
CA LEU A 28 15.94 -4.88 -16.86
C LEU A 28 15.56 -3.41 -16.76
N GLY A 29 15.55 -2.84 -15.55
CA GLY A 29 15.29 -1.40 -15.34
C GLY A 29 16.36 -0.55 -16.01
N ASN A 30 17.64 -0.85 -15.75
CA ASN A 30 18.78 -0.16 -16.36
C ASN A 30 18.76 -0.24 -17.90
N THR A 31 18.29 -1.35 -18.46
CA THR A 31 18.15 -1.52 -19.91
C THR A 31 16.99 -0.68 -20.45
N ALA A 32 15.84 -0.71 -19.77
CA ALA A 32 14.67 0.10 -20.15
C ALA A 32 14.98 1.61 -20.10
N ASP A 33 15.68 2.06 -19.05
CA ASP A 33 16.06 3.47 -18.86
C ASP A 33 17.03 3.94 -19.95
N LYS A 34 17.98 3.09 -20.35
CA LYS A 34 18.95 3.40 -21.42
C LYS A 34 18.30 3.44 -22.79
N THR A 35 17.39 2.52 -23.08
CA THR A 35 16.82 2.37 -24.43
C THR A 35 15.58 3.24 -24.64
N GLY A 36 14.87 3.64 -23.59
CA GLY A 36 13.66 4.47 -23.67
C GLY A 36 12.46 3.79 -24.36
N ARG A 37 12.59 2.51 -24.74
CA ARG A 37 11.54 1.74 -25.42
C ARG A 37 10.60 1.09 -24.42
N THR A 38 9.30 1.18 -24.71
CA THR A 38 8.22 0.57 -23.93
C THR A 38 8.27 -0.96 -23.90
N GLU A 39 8.91 -1.58 -24.89
CA GLU A 39 9.13 -3.04 -24.98
C GLU A 39 9.85 -3.61 -23.75
N TYR A 40 10.80 -2.88 -23.18
CA TYR A 40 11.58 -3.31 -22.00
C TYR A 40 10.88 -3.00 -20.67
N VAL A 41 9.91 -2.10 -20.69
CA VAL A 41 9.13 -1.72 -19.50
C VAL A 41 8.21 -2.86 -19.06
N GLN A 42 7.66 -3.63 -20.00
CA GLN A 42 6.76 -4.76 -19.71
C GLN A 42 7.49 -5.89 -18.93
N PRO A 43 8.63 -6.44 -19.39
CA PRO A 43 9.44 -7.38 -18.63
C PRO A 43 9.88 -6.85 -17.27
N TRP A 44 10.27 -5.57 -17.18
CA TRP A 44 10.68 -4.95 -15.91
C TRP A 44 9.54 -4.89 -14.90
N ARG A 45 8.31 -4.55 -15.33
CA ARG A 45 7.11 -4.54 -14.47
C ARG A 45 6.76 -5.94 -13.99
N ARG A 46 6.86 -6.96 -14.87
CA ARG A 46 6.65 -8.37 -14.50
C ARG A 46 7.65 -8.81 -13.42
N GLN A 47 8.93 -8.54 -13.62
CA GLN A 47 9.98 -8.85 -12.65
C GLN A 47 9.81 -8.09 -11.32
N SER A 48 9.38 -6.84 -11.38
CA SER A 48 9.03 -6.06 -10.18
C SER A 48 7.86 -6.68 -9.40
N ALA A 49 6.84 -7.20 -10.10
CA ALA A 49 5.72 -7.89 -9.46
C ALA A 49 6.16 -9.22 -8.82
N VAL A 50 7.00 -10.01 -9.51
CA VAL A 50 7.58 -11.26 -8.97
C VAL A 50 8.40 -10.99 -7.71
N LEU A 51 9.25 -9.95 -7.73
CA LEU A 51 10.03 -9.56 -6.56
C LEU A 51 9.13 -9.17 -5.38
N LYS A 52 8.10 -8.35 -5.61
CA LYS A 52 7.12 -7.98 -4.57
C LYS A 52 6.42 -9.21 -4.00
N GLN A 53 6.01 -10.15 -4.86
CA GLN A 53 5.38 -11.39 -4.42
C GLN A 53 6.32 -12.24 -3.56
N ALA A 54 7.59 -12.38 -3.95
CA ALA A 54 8.58 -13.13 -3.18
C ALA A 54 8.82 -12.50 -1.79
N ILE A 55 8.88 -11.16 -1.69
CA ILE A 55 8.99 -10.46 -0.40
C ILE A 55 7.77 -10.74 0.47
N LEU A 56 6.57 -10.59 -0.11
CA LEU A 56 5.32 -10.84 0.62
C LEU A 56 5.24 -12.28 1.12
N GLN A 57 5.59 -13.26 0.27
CA GLN A 57 5.63 -14.67 0.66
C GLN A 57 6.65 -14.93 1.76
N THR A 58 7.88 -14.39 1.63
CA THR A 58 8.93 -14.56 2.65
C THR A 58 8.48 -14.03 4.01
N ASN A 59 7.80 -12.89 4.04
CA ASN A 59 7.23 -12.33 5.27
C ASN A 59 6.04 -13.13 5.79
N ARG A 60 5.28 -13.76 4.88
CA ARG A 60 4.07 -14.52 5.21
C ARG A 60 4.38 -15.92 5.73
N THR A 61 5.39 -16.60 5.19
CA THR A 61 5.79 -17.96 5.58
C THR A 61 6.03 -18.17 7.09
N PRO A 62 6.78 -17.34 7.82
CA PRO A 62 6.97 -17.54 9.26
C PRO A 62 5.67 -17.37 10.05
N PHE A 63 4.79 -16.46 9.60
CA PHE A 63 3.47 -16.31 10.19
C PHE A 63 2.63 -17.56 9.93
N ASP A 64 2.53 -18.02 8.69
CA ASP A 64 1.75 -19.23 8.37
C ASP A 64 2.31 -20.47 9.11
N LYS A 65 3.64 -20.60 9.23
CA LYS A 65 4.28 -21.63 10.05
C LYS A 65 3.90 -21.51 11.53
N SER A 66 3.89 -20.29 12.08
CA SER A 66 3.41 -20.04 13.43
C SER A 66 1.95 -20.46 13.59
N ILE A 67 1.08 -20.17 12.62
CA ILE A 67 -0.32 -20.56 12.65
C ILE A 67 -0.47 -22.08 12.61
N SER A 68 0.30 -22.77 11.75
CA SER A 68 0.27 -24.23 11.62
C SER A 68 0.71 -24.97 12.88
N ASN A 69 1.51 -24.33 13.73
CA ASN A 69 2.03 -24.92 14.97
C ASN A 69 1.11 -24.69 16.19
N ILE A 70 0.00 -23.95 16.04
CA ILE A 70 -0.93 -23.69 17.15
C ILE A 70 -1.76 -24.95 17.42
N ASN A 71 -1.79 -25.37 18.68
CA ASN A 71 -2.55 -26.51 19.17
C ASN A 71 -3.62 -26.07 20.20
N TYR A 72 -4.87 -26.45 19.96
CA TYR A 72 -6.02 -26.10 20.81
C TYR A 72 -5.91 -26.57 22.26
N GLN A 73 -5.22 -27.68 22.52
CA GLN A 73 -5.10 -28.22 23.87
C GLN A 73 -4.00 -27.54 24.69
N SER A 74 -2.92 -27.09 24.05
CA SER A 74 -1.76 -26.49 24.74
C SER A 74 -1.76 -24.96 24.70
N ASP A 75 -2.35 -24.35 23.69
CA ASP A 75 -2.37 -22.89 23.53
C ASP A 75 -3.52 -22.22 24.28
N SER A 76 -3.29 -21.00 24.74
CA SER A 76 -4.27 -20.24 25.51
C SER A 76 -5.50 -19.82 24.68
N GLN A 77 -6.66 -19.68 25.36
CA GLN A 77 -7.85 -19.06 24.77
C GLN A 77 -7.59 -17.67 24.17
N ARG A 78 -6.60 -16.93 24.69
CA ARG A 78 -6.18 -15.62 24.17
C ARG A 78 -5.63 -15.73 22.74
N THR A 79 -4.85 -16.78 22.44
CA THR A 79 -4.34 -17.08 21.09
C THR A 79 -5.50 -17.32 20.13
N PHE A 80 -6.50 -18.10 20.52
CA PHE A 80 -7.69 -18.37 19.70
C PHE A 80 -8.57 -17.14 19.49
N LYS A 81 -8.76 -16.30 20.51
CA LYS A 81 -9.48 -15.03 20.35
C LYS A 81 -8.77 -14.09 19.37
N PHE A 82 -7.44 -14.06 19.40
CA PHE A 82 -6.63 -13.31 18.44
C PHE A 82 -6.79 -13.85 17.01
N LEU A 83 -6.72 -15.17 16.82
CA LEU A 83 -6.97 -15.81 15.52
C LEU A 83 -8.36 -15.51 14.97
N ARG A 84 -9.38 -15.56 15.83
CA ARG A 84 -10.76 -15.23 15.47
C ARG A 84 -10.91 -13.79 15.00
N ASN A 85 -10.15 -12.86 15.58
CA ASN A 85 -10.11 -11.46 15.15
C ASN A 85 -9.35 -11.27 13.83
N LEU A 86 -8.36 -12.12 13.54
CA LEU A 86 -7.60 -12.11 12.28
C LEU A 86 -8.41 -12.66 11.10
N GLN A 87 -9.28 -13.64 11.35
CA GLN A 87 -10.26 -14.13 10.38
C GLN A 87 -11.30 -13.03 10.14
N ASN A 88 -10.92 -12.06 9.32
CA ASN A 88 -11.80 -11.03 8.78
C ASN A 88 -12.79 -11.67 7.80
N ASN A 89 -13.72 -12.46 8.32
CA ASN A 89 -14.96 -12.85 7.62
C ASN A 89 -15.93 -11.66 7.50
N ARG A 90 -15.52 -10.45 7.92
CA ARG A 90 -16.21 -9.23 7.54
C ARG A 90 -16.19 -9.18 6.03
N GLU A 91 -17.36 -9.27 5.41
CA GLU A 91 -17.49 -9.00 3.98
C GLU A 91 -16.68 -7.74 3.68
N ARG A 92 -15.68 -7.86 2.80
CA ARG A 92 -15.05 -6.67 2.27
C ARG A 92 -16.20 -5.83 1.72
N PRO A 93 -16.34 -4.55 2.10
CA PRO A 93 -17.36 -3.72 1.50
C PRO A 93 -17.21 -3.88 0.00
N LYS A 94 -18.28 -4.36 -0.65
CA LYS A 94 -18.27 -4.57 -2.09
C LYS A 94 -17.81 -3.24 -2.68
N LYS A 95 -16.77 -3.29 -3.52
CA LYS A 95 -16.34 -2.12 -4.29
C LYS A 95 -17.44 -1.88 -5.31
N GLU A 96 -18.55 -1.34 -4.86
CA GLU A 96 -19.59 -0.87 -5.74
C GLU A 96 -19.01 0.32 -6.51
N PRO A 97 -19.29 0.42 -7.82
CA PRO A 97 -19.06 1.64 -8.55
C PRO A 97 -19.65 2.80 -7.74
N ILE A 98 -18.94 3.91 -7.63
CA ILE A 98 -19.41 5.09 -6.89
C ILE A 98 -20.80 5.47 -7.42
N GLY A 99 -21.84 5.10 -6.68
CA GLY A 99 -23.22 5.34 -7.05
C GLY A 99 -23.63 6.74 -6.62
N LEU A 100 -23.78 7.63 -7.60
CA LEU A 100 -24.47 8.91 -7.42
C LEU A 100 -25.70 8.88 -8.32
N ASN A 101 -26.89 8.74 -7.73
CA ASN A 101 -28.18 8.85 -8.42
C ASN A 101 -28.35 7.92 -9.65
N SER A 102 -28.06 6.62 -9.47
CA SER A 102 -28.39 5.52 -10.40
C SER A 102 -27.88 5.62 -11.85
N LYS A 103 -26.92 6.51 -12.15
CA LYS A 103 -26.33 6.63 -13.49
C LYS A 103 -24.89 6.13 -13.48
N SER A 104 -24.50 5.38 -14.51
CA SER A 104 -23.10 5.00 -14.78
C SER A 104 -22.48 5.99 -15.78
N PRO A 105 -21.25 6.49 -15.56
CA PRO A 105 -20.65 7.49 -16.43
C PRO A 105 -19.97 6.81 -17.63
N THR A 106 -20.36 7.18 -18.85
CA THR A 106 -19.85 6.54 -20.08
C THR A 106 -18.67 7.30 -20.71
N THR A 107 -18.28 8.46 -20.19
CA THR A 107 -17.27 9.36 -20.81
C THR A 107 -16.27 9.84 -19.76
N ASP A 108 -14.98 9.88 -20.11
CA ASP A 108 -13.89 10.25 -19.19
C ASP A 108 -14.08 11.62 -18.52
N SER A 109 -14.59 12.63 -19.23
CA SER A 109 -14.88 13.94 -18.61
C SER A 109 -16.00 13.87 -17.56
N LYS A 110 -16.98 12.99 -17.77
CA LYS A 110 -18.06 12.72 -16.80
C LYS A 110 -17.52 11.96 -15.60
N ILE A 111 -16.62 11.01 -15.81
CA ILE A 111 -15.92 10.30 -14.74
C ILE A 111 -15.13 11.30 -13.88
N ALA A 112 -14.29 12.14 -14.50
CA ALA A 112 -13.48 13.12 -13.80
C ALA A 112 -14.32 14.11 -12.97
N ASN A 113 -15.38 14.68 -13.57
CA ASN A 113 -16.30 15.57 -12.86
C ASN A 113 -17.08 14.85 -11.74
N TRP A 114 -17.41 13.58 -11.90
CA TRP A 114 -18.07 12.80 -10.85
C TRP A 114 -17.15 12.53 -9.67
N PHE A 115 -15.89 12.19 -9.92
CA PHE A 115 -14.88 12.08 -8.87
C PHE A 115 -14.75 13.41 -8.11
N ALA A 116 -14.61 14.54 -8.81
CA ALA A 116 -14.50 15.85 -8.18
C ALA A 116 -15.71 16.16 -7.27
N ARG A 117 -16.94 15.89 -7.73
CA ARG A 117 -18.17 16.12 -6.95
C ARG A 117 -18.29 15.20 -5.73
N PHE A 118 -17.99 13.91 -5.89
CA PHE A 118 -18.08 12.93 -4.80
C PHE A 118 -17.15 13.29 -3.63
N TYR A 119 -15.91 13.70 -3.93
CA TYR A 119 -14.93 14.06 -2.91
C TYR A 119 -15.14 15.49 -2.37
N SER A 120 -15.65 16.43 -3.17
CA SER A 120 -16.01 17.77 -2.69
C SER A 120 -17.17 17.74 -1.68
N HIS A 121 -18.19 16.89 -1.91
CA HIS A 121 -19.33 16.77 -0.99
C HIS A 121 -18.96 16.16 0.38
N LYS A 122 -17.95 15.28 0.40
CA LYS A 122 -17.43 14.68 1.65
C LYS A 122 -16.56 15.62 2.48
N GLN A 123 -16.07 16.73 1.91
CA GLN A 123 -15.21 17.68 2.63
C GLN A 123 -15.98 18.83 3.32
N LYS A 124 -17.29 18.97 3.11
CA LYS A 124 -18.13 20.06 3.69
C LYS A 124 -18.38 19.96 5.22
N LYS A 125 -17.50 19.30 6.00
CA LYS A 125 -17.64 19.19 7.46
C LYS A 125 -16.49 19.77 8.28
N ASN A 126 -15.62 20.58 7.70
CA ASN A 126 -14.65 21.36 8.47
C ASN A 126 -14.76 22.84 8.10
N THR A 127 -15.74 23.52 8.69
CA THR A 127 -15.72 24.98 8.79
C THR A 127 -14.64 25.36 9.81
N TYR A 128 -13.38 25.41 9.37
CA TYR A 128 -12.41 26.27 10.02
C TYR A 128 -12.52 27.61 9.29
N GLU A 129 -13.14 28.60 9.93
CA GLU A 129 -13.05 29.98 9.49
C GLU A 129 -11.57 30.38 9.50
N VAL A 130 -10.94 30.39 8.32
CA VAL A 130 -9.64 31.03 8.15
C VAL A 130 -9.92 32.46 7.69
N LEU A 131 -9.98 33.35 8.69
CA LEU A 131 -9.78 34.79 8.52
C LEU A 131 -8.41 35.01 7.86
N PHE A 132 -8.39 35.22 6.54
CA PHE A 132 -7.24 35.80 5.86
C PHE A 132 -7.44 37.31 5.72
N PRO A 133 -6.67 38.17 6.42
CA PRO A 133 -6.66 39.59 6.11
C PRO A 133 -5.98 39.81 4.75
N GLN A 134 -6.63 40.56 3.88
CA GLN A 134 -6.09 40.88 2.56
C GLN A 134 -4.83 41.75 2.68
N ALA A 135 -3.71 41.22 2.20
CA ALA A 135 -2.51 41.99 1.95
C ALA A 135 -2.71 42.82 0.68
N LYS A 136 -2.74 44.16 0.83
CA LYS A 136 -2.72 45.11 -0.28
C LYS A 136 -1.32 45.11 -0.89
N GLU A 137 -1.23 44.79 -2.18
CA GLU A 137 -0.02 44.96 -2.98
C GLU A 137 0.37 46.44 -3.01
N LYS A 138 1.62 46.74 -2.64
CA LYS A 138 2.26 48.03 -2.94
C LYS A 138 3.14 47.85 -4.18
N PRO A 139 3.10 48.77 -5.15
CA PRO A 139 3.96 48.70 -6.32
C PRO A 139 5.41 48.98 -5.93
N PHE A 140 6.32 48.21 -6.52
CA PHE A 140 7.77 48.43 -6.46
C PHE A 140 8.12 49.74 -7.17
N CYS A 141 8.85 50.61 -6.47
CA CYS A 141 9.75 51.59 -7.09
C CYS A 141 11.15 50.97 -7.16
#